data_AF-A0A7J6SII3-F1
#
_entry.id   AF-A0A7J6SII3-F1
#
_cell.length_a   1.000
_cell.length_b   1.000
_cell.length_c   1.000
_cell.angle_alpha   90.00
_cell.angle_beta   90.00
_cell.angle_gamma   90.00
#
_symmetry.space_group_name_H-M   'P 1'
#
loop_
_entity.id
_entity.type
_entity.pdbx_description
1 polymer ?
#
loop_
_entity_poly.entity_id
_entity_poly.type
_entity_poly.pdbx_seq_one_letter_code
_entity_poly.pdbx_strand_id
1 'polypeptide(L)'
;DYSLYVGILYIRGVSGLDDTTIHDCTAGRNCSITLTGLSGTGPHDRLAALPGACSDWQPATEADYPGVPGFPNSAITLPLYQASGYPAQSFEWGSPIFAQGGTYSLCWCSASEASDCQSRMIGVNFLAPVGSVRVVG
;
A
#
# COMPACT_ATOMS: atom_id res chain seq x y z
N ASP A 1 -37.42 25.76 2.28
CA ASP A 1 -36.69 24.58 1.80
C ASP A 1 -35.82 24.92 0.61
N TYR A 2 -34.53 24.61 0.70
CA TYR A 2 -33.63 24.61 -0.45
C TYR A 2 -33.00 23.23 -0.56
N SER A 3 -32.95 22.69 -1.77
CA SER A 3 -32.29 21.43 -2.11
C SER A 3 -31.10 21.78 -2.98
N LEU A 4 -29.89 21.50 -2.50
CA LEU A 4 -28.66 21.70 -3.26
C LEU A 4 -28.28 20.38 -3.95
N TYR A 5 -28.18 20.38 -5.27
CA TYR A 5 -27.53 19.30 -6.00
C TYR A 5 -26.01 19.53 -5.92
N VAL A 6 -25.36 18.83 -5.01
CA VAL A 6 -23.90 18.65 -5.06
C VAL A 6 -23.64 17.61 -6.16
N GLY A 7 -22.65 17.87 -7.02
CA GLY A 7 -22.35 17.03 -8.19
C GLY A 7 -21.97 15.58 -7.86
N ILE A 8 -21.39 14.88 -8.83
CA ILE A 8 -21.03 13.47 -8.67
C ILE A 8 -19.84 13.36 -7.70
N LEU A 9 -20.05 12.67 -6.57
CA LEU A 9 -19.00 12.29 -5.64
C LEU A 9 -18.29 11.03 -6.14
N TYR A 10 -17.01 11.15 -6.48
CA TYR A 10 -16.15 10.01 -6.80
C TYR A 10 -15.40 9.57 -5.55
N ILE A 11 -15.84 8.49 -4.92
CA ILE A 11 -15.11 7.85 -3.83
C ILE A 11 -14.13 6.86 -4.45
N ARG A 12 -12.82 7.09 -4.28
CA ARG A 12 -11.80 6.09 -4.55
C ARG A 12 -11.59 5.28 -3.29
N GLY A 13 -11.70 3.97 -3.42
CA GLY A 13 -11.73 3.08 -2.27
C GLY A 13 -11.45 1.65 -2.67
N VAL A 14 -10.69 0.96 -1.84
CA VAL A 14 -10.65 -0.51 -1.81
C VAL A 14 -11.97 -1.05 -1.26
N SER A 15 -13.05 -0.88 -2.03
CA SER A 15 -14.34 -1.48 -1.73
C SER A 15 -14.33 -2.95 -2.15
N GLY A 16 -14.65 -3.86 -1.24
CA GLY A 16 -14.78 -5.29 -1.54
C GLY A 16 -13.49 -6.11 -1.47
N LEU A 17 -12.38 -5.58 -0.94
CA LEU A 17 -11.27 -6.44 -0.57
C LEU A 17 -11.59 -7.20 0.71
N ASP A 18 -11.43 -8.52 0.66
CA ASP A 18 -11.17 -9.30 1.85
C ASP A 18 -9.82 -8.85 2.40
N ASP A 19 -9.83 -8.04 3.45
CA ASP A 19 -8.65 -7.67 4.25
C ASP A 19 -7.96 -8.90 4.91
N THR A 20 -8.52 -10.09 4.67
CA THR A 20 -7.95 -11.38 5.06
C THR A 20 -7.04 -11.99 3.99
N THR A 21 -6.95 -11.37 2.80
CA THR A 21 -6.10 -11.88 1.70
C THR A 21 -4.64 -11.84 2.12
N ILE A 22 -3.94 -12.98 1.97
CA ILE A 22 -2.51 -13.09 2.25
C ILE A 22 -1.76 -13.26 0.92
N HIS A 23 -0.79 -12.38 0.68
CA HIS A 23 0.12 -12.45 -0.45
C HIS A 23 1.49 -12.97 -0.02
N ASP A 24 1.94 -14.05 -0.62
CA ASP A 24 3.23 -14.65 -0.31
C ASP A 24 4.37 -13.99 -1.10
N CYS A 25 5.40 -13.54 -0.39
CA CYS A 25 6.66 -13.05 -0.96
C CYS A 25 7.83 -13.87 -0.40
N THR A 26 8.84 -14.14 -1.22
CA THR A 26 10.07 -14.83 -0.78
C THR A 26 11.20 -13.83 -0.59
N ALA A 27 11.92 -13.92 0.54
CA ALA A 27 13.12 -13.13 0.76
C ALA A 27 14.17 -13.38 -0.36
N GLY A 28 14.85 -12.32 -0.79
CA GLY A 28 15.79 -12.33 -1.91
C GLY A 28 15.16 -12.30 -3.30
N ARG A 29 13.82 -12.19 -3.43
CA ARG A 29 13.13 -12.09 -4.73
C ARG A 29 12.34 -10.79 -4.86
N ASN A 30 12.14 -10.36 -6.11
CA ASN A 30 11.15 -9.32 -6.42
C ASN A 30 9.76 -9.84 -6.02
N CYS A 31 9.00 -9.01 -5.31
CA CYS A 31 7.61 -9.30 -4.99
C CYS A 31 6.68 -8.26 -5.60
N SER A 32 5.55 -8.74 -6.13
CA SER A 32 4.46 -7.93 -6.66
C SER A 32 3.14 -8.35 -6.03
N ILE A 33 2.34 -7.37 -5.64
CA ILE A 33 1.00 -7.56 -5.09
C ILE A 33 -0.01 -7.19 -6.16
N THR A 34 -0.72 -8.18 -6.69
CA THR A 34 -1.86 -7.92 -7.57
C THR A 34 -3.13 -7.90 -6.75
N LEU A 35 -3.78 -6.74 -6.71
CA LEU A 35 -5.09 -6.60 -6.08
C LEU A 35 -6.17 -6.80 -7.16
N THR A 36 -7.15 -7.65 -6.89
CA THR A 36 -8.27 -7.92 -7.80
C THR A 36 -9.56 -7.34 -7.24
N GLY A 37 -10.46 -6.88 -8.11
CA GLY A 37 -11.77 -6.39 -7.70
C GLY A 37 -11.77 -4.94 -7.19
N LEU A 38 -10.67 -4.20 -7.33
CA LEU A 38 -10.64 -2.79 -6.95
C LEU A 38 -11.34 -1.92 -7.98
N SER A 39 -12.25 -1.09 -7.50
CA SER A 39 -12.77 0.05 -8.25
C SER A 39 -12.09 1.33 -7.75
N GLY A 40 -11.63 2.19 -8.68
CA GLY A 40 -11.13 3.52 -8.32
C GLY A 40 -9.66 3.63 -7.94
N THR A 41 -8.79 2.72 -8.36
CA THR A 41 -7.33 2.92 -8.25
C THR A 41 -6.85 4.05 -9.15
N GLY A 42 -5.96 4.90 -8.63
CA GLY A 42 -5.26 5.94 -9.36
C GLY A 42 -3.87 5.54 -9.84
N PRO A 43 -3.31 6.22 -10.88
CA PRO A 43 -1.96 5.95 -11.36
C PRO A 43 -0.89 6.19 -10.29
N HIS A 44 -1.13 7.09 -9.33
CA HIS A 44 -0.16 7.42 -8.28
C HIS A 44 -0.34 6.60 -7.01
N ASP A 45 -1.32 5.71 -6.94
CA ASP A 45 -1.59 4.89 -5.76
C ASP A 45 -0.39 4.01 -5.41
N ARG A 46 -0.24 3.75 -4.11
CA ARG A 46 0.87 2.96 -3.56
C ARG A 46 0.38 2.08 -2.43
N LEU A 47 1.11 1.00 -2.18
CA LEU A 47 0.98 0.17 -0.99
C LEU A 47 2.18 0.35 -0.07
N ALA A 48 1.95 0.19 1.22
CA ALA A 48 2.98 0.09 2.25
C ALA A 48 2.85 -1.26 2.97
N ALA A 49 3.98 -1.94 3.19
CA ALA A 49 4.06 -3.07 4.11
C ALA A 49 4.41 -2.54 5.51
N LEU A 50 3.49 -2.71 6.46
CA LEU A 50 3.60 -2.20 7.83
C LEU A 50 3.62 -3.36 8.85
N PRO A 51 4.40 -3.25 9.93
CA PRO A 51 4.42 -4.26 11.00
C PRO A 51 3.21 -4.18 11.95
N GLY A 52 2.38 -3.15 11.84
CA GLY A 52 1.13 -2.99 12.59
C GLY A 52 -0.03 -2.60 11.68
N ALA A 53 -1.19 -2.35 12.30
CA ALA A 53 -2.40 -1.96 11.58
C ALA A 53 -2.24 -0.61 10.86
N CYS A 54 -2.91 -0.47 9.71
CA CYS A 54 -2.78 0.69 8.82
C CYS A 54 -3.14 2.04 9.47
N SER A 55 -4.17 2.06 10.32
CA SER A 55 -4.65 3.28 10.98
C SER A 55 -3.84 3.69 12.22
N ASP A 56 -3.06 2.77 12.78
CA ASP A 56 -2.46 2.93 14.12
C ASP A 56 -0.93 2.87 14.08
N TRP A 57 -0.36 2.40 12.98
CA TRP A 57 1.08 2.25 12.83
C TRP A 57 1.77 3.60 12.70
N GLN A 58 2.71 3.85 13.59
CA GLN A 58 3.63 4.97 13.51
C GLN A 58 5.01 4.55 14.02
N PRO A 59 6.10 5.00 13.37
CA PRO A 59 7.43 4.81 13.93
C PRO A 59 7.53 5.52 15.28
N ALA A 60 8.20 4.90 16.26
CA ALA A 60 8.30 5.45 17.61
C ALA A 60 9.12 6.76 17.65
N THR A 61 10.10 6.88 16.75
CA THR A 61 10.94 8.06 16.55
C THR A 61 11.18 8.32 15.06
N GLU A 62 11.60 9.54 14.70
CA GLU A 62 11.97 9.86 13.31
C GLU A 62 13.17 9.06 12.79
N ALA A 63 13.96 8.45 13.68
CA ALA A 63 15.09 7.61 13.33
C ALA A 63 14.69 6.17 13.00
N ASP A 64 13.48 5.75 13.40
CA ASP A 64 13.00 4.40 13.14
C ASP A 64 12.58 4.23 11.68
N TYR A 65 12.71 2.99 11.18
CA TYR A 65 12.31 2.69 9.80
C TYR A 65 10.79 2.84 9.66
N PRO A 66 10.28 3.62 8.67
CA PRO A 66 8.85 3.95 8.62
C PRO A 66 7.93 2.75 8.39
N GLY A 67 8.40 1.71 7.69
CA GLY A 67 7.64 0.48 7.42
C GLY A 67 8.39 -0.77 7.89
N VAL A 68 8.14 -1.90 7.24
CA VAL A 68 8.88 -3.15 7.54
C VAL A 68 10.33 -3.06 7.06
N PRO A 69 11.34 -3.20 7.94
CA PRO A 69 12.74 -3.24 7.54
C PRO A 69 13.03 -4.36 6.54
N GLY A 70 13.86 -4.07 5.54
CA GLY A 70 14.24 -5.03 4.50
C GLY A 70 13.35 -5.00 3.25
N PHE A 71 12.19 -4.33 3.28
CA PHE A 71 11.53 -3.92 2.06
C PHE A 71 12.21 -2.67 1.46
N PRO A 72 12.28 -2.53 0.13
CA PRO A 72 12.77 -1.30 -0.52
C PRO A 72 11.91 -0.09 -0.18
N ASN A 73 12.47 1.11 -0.39
CA ASN A 73 11.72 2.38 -0.39
C ASN A 73 10.87 2.64 0.88
N SER A 74 11.42 2.37 2.07
CA SER A 74 10.69 2.50 3.34
C SER A 74 9.44 1.61 3.40
N ALA A 75 9.53 0.43 2.78
CA ALA A 75 8.44 -0.52 2.60
C ALA A 75 7.25 -0.04 1.76
N ILE A 76 7.42 1.04 0.98
CA ILE A 76 6.39 1.54 0.08
C ILE A 76 6.68 1.10 -1.36
N THR A 77 5.67 0.61 -2.08
CA THR A 77 5.77 0.21 -3.49
C THR A 77 6.10 1.42 -4.38
N LEU A 78 6.50 1.18 -5.62
CA LEU A 78 6.48 2.22 -6.65
C LEU A 78 5.04 2.73 -6.85
N PRO A 79 4.85 3.97 -7.35
CA PRO A 79 3.57 4.42 -7.89
C PRO A 79 3.04 3.42 -8.93
N LEU A 80 1.74 3.17 -8.93
CA LEU A 80 1.12 2.16 -9.80
C LEU A 80 1.47 2.34 -11.29
N TYR A 81 1.58 3.58 -11.79
CA TYR A 81 1.97 3.87 -13.18
C TYR A 81 3.39 3.44 -13.56
N GLN A 82 4.26 3.20 -12.58
CA GLN A 82 5.63 2.73 -12.78
C GLN A 82 5.76 1.22 -12.64
N ALA A 83 4.71 0.54 -12.18
CA ALA A 83 4.75 -0.90 -12.00
C ALA A 83 4.73 -1.61 -13.35
N SER A 84 5.52 -2.67 -13.48
CA SER A 84 5.62 -3.51 -14.68
C SER A 84 4.26 -4.08 -15.15
N GLY A 85 3.30 -4.22 -14.23
CA GLY A 85 1.95 -4.71 -14.50
C GLY A 85 0.93 -3.65 -14.94
N TYR A 86 1.26 -2.35 -14.98
CA TYR A 86 0.29 -1.30 -15.34
C TYR A 86 -0.31 -1.51 -16.76
N PRO A 87 -1.64 -1.39 -16.95
CA PRO A 87 -2.67 -0.89 -16.04
C PRO A 87 -3.32 -1.96 -15.13
N ALA A 88 -2.80 -3.19 -15.09
CA ALA A 88 -3.21 -4.13 -14.06
C ALA A 88 -2.83 -3.57 -12.68
N GLN A 89 -3.69 -3.78 -11.69
CA GLN A 89 -3.57 -3.28 -10.31
C GLN A 89 -2.49 -4.05 -9.52
N SER A 90 -1.30 -4.12 -10.11
CA SER A 90 -0.13 -4.83 -9.60
C SER A 90 0.88 -3.83 -9.07
N PHE A 91 1.11 -3.86 -7.77
CA PHE A 91 2.04 -2.99 -7.06
C PHE A 91 3.35 -3.73 -6.82
N GLU A 92 4.49 -3.07 -6.98
CA GLU A 92 5.81 -3.69 -6.80
C GLU A 92 6.76 -2.73 -6.08
N TRP A 93 7.71 -3.28 -5.31
CA TRP A 93 8.73 -2.47 -4.62
C TRP A 93 9.92 -2.09 -5.52
N GLY A 94 9.99 -2.62 -6.75
CA GLY A 94 11.05 -2.33 -7.72
C GLY A 94 12.39 -3.01 -7.48
N SER A 95 12.55 -3.74 -6.37
CA SER A 95 13.78 -4.47 -6.02
C SER A 95 13.46 -5.69 -5.14
N PRO A 96 14.35 -6.69 -5.03
CA PRO A 96 14.16 -7.80 -4.12
C PRO A 96 13.95 -7.37 -2.66
N ILE A 97 13.08 -8.09 -1.95
CA ILE A 97 12.82 -7.86 -0.54
C ILE A 97 13.77 -8.70 0.33
N PHE A 98 14.22 -8.18 1.46
CA PHE A 98 15.08 -8.87 2.43
C PHE A 98 14.53 -8.77 3.87
N ALA A 99 13.22 -8.57 3.99
CA ALA A 99 12.55 -8.55 5.27
C ALA A 99 12.65 -9.92 5.95
N GLN A 100 12.55 -9.91 7.29
CA GLN A 100 12.47 -11.14 8.06
C GLN A 100 11.18 -11.89 7.71
N GLY A 101 11.19 -13.21 7.93
CA GLY A 101 9.99 -14.02 7.76
C GLY A 101 8.90 -13.59 8.75
N GLY A 102 7.67 -13.45 8.26
CA GLY A 102 6.55 -12.94 9.06
C GLY A 102 5.38 -12.49 8.21
N THR A 103 4.27 -12.12 8.85
CA THR A 103 3.10 -11.54 8.20
C THR A 103 2.99 -10.07 8.58
N TYR A 104 2.84 -9.21 7.57
CA TYR A 104 2.81 -7.76 7.70
C TYR A 104 1.55 -7.22 7.01
N SER A 105 0.98 -6.14 7.54
CA SER A 105 -0.20 -5.52 6.95
C SER A 105 0.16 -4.82 5.63
N LEU A 106 -0.71 -4.96 4.62
CA LEU A 106 -0.65 -4.16 3.42
C LEU A 106 -1.66 -3.02 3.53
N CYS A 107 -1.13 -1.81 3.43
CA CYS A 107 -1.90 -0.59 3.60
C CYS A 107 -1.86 0.21 2.31
N TRP A 108 -3.01 0.73 1.90
CA TRP A 108 -3.17 1.48 0.66
C TRP A 108 -3.27 2.97 0.92
N CYS A 109 -2.60 3.71 0.03
CA CYS A 109 -2.68 5.14 -0.08
C CYS A 109 -3.19 5.50 -1.47
N SER A 110 -4.33 6.19 -1.52
CA SER A 110 -4.91 6.76 -2.73
C SER A 110 -4.22 8.09 -3.02
N ALA A 111 -3.62 8.23 -4.20
CA ALA A 111 -2.88 9.42 -4.58
C ALA A 111 -3.38 10.05 -5.88
N SER A 112 -3.46 11.37 -5.87
CA SER A 112 -3.62 12.18 -7.09
C SER A 112 -2.25 12.58 -7.64
N GLU A 113 -1.25 12.72 -6.78
CA GLU A 113 0.13 13.05 -7.13
C GLU A 113 1.13 12.15 -6.38
N ALA A 114 2.34 12.01 -6.91
CA ALA A 114 3.37 11.16 -6.28
C ALA A 114 3.74 11.59 -4.86
N SER A 115 3.54 12.87 -4.51
CA SER A 115 3.79 13.43 -3.19
C SER A 115 2.73 13.11 -2.15
N ASP A 116 1.60 12.49 -2.51
CA ASP A 116 0.53 12.19 -1.54
C ASP A 116 0.88 10.98 -0.67
N CYS A 117 1.65 10.03 -1.18
CA CYS A 117 1.99 8.79 -0.48
C CYS A 117 3.46 8.78 -0.04
N GLN A 118 3.79 9.57 0.98
CA GLN A 118 5.16 9.75 1.50
C GLN A 118 5.48 8.86 2.70
N SER A 119 6.74 8.44 2.82
CA SER A 119 7.23 7.65 3.95
C SER A 119 7.20 8.40 5.29
N ARG A 120 7.35 9.73 5.28
CA ARG A 120 7.33 10.56 6.51
C ARG A 120 5.97 10.56 7.22
N MET A 121 4.90 10.27 6.49
CA MET A 121 3.53 10.28 6.98
C MET A 121 2.85 8.92 6.70
N ILE A 122 3.61 7.84 6.83
CA ILE A 122 3.15 6.51 6.42
C ILE A 122 1.91 6.05 7.20
N GLY A 123 1.84 6.33 8.51
CA GLY A 123 0.66 6.06 9.35
C GLY A 123 -0.53 6.99 9.14
N VAL A 124 -0.37 8.03 8.32
CA VAL A 124 -1.43 9.03 8.05
C VAL A 124 -1.99 8.87 6.65
N ASN A 125 -1.15 8.50 5.69
CA ASN A 125 -1.54 8.45 4.28
C ASN A 125 -1.91 7.03 3.83
N PHE A 126 -1.45 6.00 4.54
CA PHE A 126 -1.75 4.59 4.26
C PHE A 126 -2.73 4.01 5.27
N LEU A 127 -3.97 4.50 5.25
CA LEU A 127 -4.97 4.18 6.27
C LEU A 127 -5.82 2.94 5.92
N ALA A 128 -5.93 2.61 4.64
CA ALA A 128 -6.88 1.61 4.16
C ALA A 128 -6.20 0.23 4.10
N PRO A 129 -6.64 -0.76 4.88
CA PRO A 129 -6.06 -2.09 4.84
C PRO A 129 -6.55 -2.83 3.58
N VAL A 130 -5.65 -3.57 2.94
CA VAL A 130 -5.88 -4.28 1.67
C VAL A 130 -5.43 -5.74 1.71
N GLY A 131 -5.32 -6.31 2.91
CA GLY A 131 -4.76 -7.63 3.15
C GLY A 131 -3.41 -7.58 3.84
N SER A 132 -2.66 -8.66 3.69
CA SER A 132 -1.36 -8.85 4.33
C SER A 132 -0.34 -9.45 3.37
N VAL A 133 0.94 -9.13 3.60
CA VAL A 133 2.08 -9.77 2.94
C VAL A 133 2.75 -10.73 3.90
N ARG A 134 2.90 -11.99 3.50
CA ARG A 134 3.65 -13.00 4.24
C ARG A 134 5.00 -13.20 3.57
N VAL A 135 6.06 -12.91 4.31
CA VAL A 135 7.43 -13.14 3.87
C VAL A 135 7.87 -14.54 4.31
N VAL A 136 8.26 -15.35 3.33
CA VAL A 136 8.88 -16.66 3.54
C VAL A 136 10.38 -16.56 3.29
N GLY A 137 11.17 -17.15 4.19
CA GLY A 137 12.63 -17.18 4.14
C GLY A 137 13.19 -18.31 3.28
#